data_AF-A0A9X2WM94-F1
#
_entry.id   AF-A0A9X2WM94-F1
#
_cell.length_a   1.000
_cell.length_b   1.000
_cell.length_c   1.000
_cell.angle_alpha   90.00
_cell.angle_beta   90.00
_cell.angle_gamma   90.00
#
_symmetry.space_group_name_H-M   'P 1'
#
loop_
_entity.id
_entity.type
_entity.pdbx_description
1 polymer ?
#
loop_
_entity_poly.entity_id
_entity_poly.type
_entity_poly.pdbx_seq_one_letter_code
_entity_poly.pdbx_strand_id
1 'polypeptide(L)'
;MSSWEQRGDYLVKVSLRCLKGHKTFNLCRSHLVQASQISKGTIYNHFTSEADLIVAVGSAQFEQWLAQAKADDKNYPDPYQRFIFHHCQRLYVILSEQDFVMERVLPNETLLNNCSDIYRQRYLELKAQAYQWNADTMQQIGHVAGFDRLDLVINYLRGALINIDDSRKRFDDPKLYYQFSYALTQLMGHSSKRIPTESVFTHWIAKQSQTEH
;
A
#
# COMPACT_ATOMS: atom_id res chain seq x y z
N MET A 1 16.60 15.96 8.82
CA MET A 1 17.04 14.64 8.33
C MET A 1 18.55 14.57 8.39
N SER A 2 19.08 13.59 9.13
CA SER A 2 20.51 13.31 9.16
C SER A 2 20.98 12.66 7.85
N SER A 3 22.28 12.72 7.56
CA SER A 3 22.86 12.04 6.38
C SER A 3 22.69 10.53 6.40
N TRP A 4 22.49 9.94 7.59
CA TRP A 4 22.19 8.53 7.77
C TRP A 4 20.76 8.20 7.33
N GLU A 5 19.76 8.98 7.78
CA GLU A 5 18.36 8.81 7.39
C GLU A 5 18.18 8.96 5.88
N GLN A 6 18.76 10.01 5.29
CA GLN A 6 18.69 10.24 3.84
C GLN A 6 19.24 9.07 3.03
N ARG A 7 20.28 8.41 3.54
CA ARG A 7 20.87 7.23 2.89
C ARG A 7 19.98 6.01 3.04
N GLY A 8 19.37 5.81 4.21
CA GLY A 8 18.35 4.79 4.43
C GLY A 8 17.20 4.92 3.43
N ASP A 9 16.62 6.11 3.32
CA ASP A 9 15.53 6.41 2.39
C ASP A 9 15.92 6.15 0.94
N TYR A 10 17.14 6.53 0.55
CA TYR A 10 17.66 6.24 -0.78
C TYR A 10 17.78 4.74 -1.05
N LEU A 11 18.32 3.97 -0.10
CA LEU A 11 18.44 2.52 -0.24
C LEU A 11 17.08 1.84 -0.34
N VAL A 12 16.08 2.30 0.41
CA VAL A 12 14.71 1.80 0.29
C VAL A 12 14.11 2.14 -1.07
N LYS A 13 14.31 3.35 -1.59
CA LYS A 13 13.89 3.73 -2.96
C LYS A 13 14.57 2.89 -4.04
N VAL A 14 15.86 2.56 -3.88
CA VAL A 14 16.55 1.61 -4.78
C VAL A 14 15.89 0.24 -4.68
N SER A 15 15.60 -0.22 -3.47
CA SER A 15 14.99 -1.53 -3.22
C SER A 15 13.61 -1.67 -3.88
N LEU A 16 12.74 -0.67 -3.74
CA LEU A 16 11.44 -0.63 -4.39
C LEU A 16 11.57 -0.72 -5.92
N ARG A 17 12.50 0.03 -6.51
CA ARG A 17 12.77 -0.05 -7.96
C ARG A 17 13.26 -1.43 -8.40
N CYS A 18 14.13 -2.07 -7.63
CA CYS A 18 14.61 -3.42 -7.92
C CYS A 18 13.52 -4.50 -7.80
N LEU A 19 12.42 -4.21 -7.09
CA LEU A 19 11.29 -5.12 -6.91
C LEU A 19 10.17 -4.91 -7.94
N LYS A 20 10.23 -3.86 -8.77
CA LYS A 20 9.21 -3.62 -9.81
C LYS A 20 9.14 -4.79 -10.79
N GLY A 21 7.91 -5.26 -11.06
CA GLY A 21 7.63 -6.41 -11.91
C GLY A 21 7.86 -7.77 -11.26
N HIS A 22 8.36 -7.83 -10.02
CA HIS A 22 8.62 -9.09 -9.33
C HIS A 22 7.38 -9.56 -8.55
N LYS A 23 7.13 -10.88 -8.55
CA LYS A 23 6.01 -11.49 -7.80
C LYS A 23 6.37 -11.95 -6.40
N THR A 24 7.65 -12.23 -6.18
CA THR A 24 8.22 -12.73 -4.93
C THR A 24 9.32 -11.78 -4.46
N PHE A 25 9.44 -11.59 -3.15
CA PHE A 25 10.52 -10.79 -2.58
C PHE A 25 11.83 -11.57 -2.68
N ASN A 26 12.62 -11.29 -3.72
CA ASN A 26 13.92 -11.94 -4.00
C ASN A 26 15.09 -10.95 -3.92
N LEU A 27 14.86 -9.79 -3.28
CA LEU A 27 15.88 -8.78 -3.07
C LEU A 27 16.68 -9.08 -1.79
N CYS A 28 18.01 -9.07 -1.89
CA CYS A 28 18.92 -9.20 -0.76
C CYS A 28 19.80 -7.95 -0.67
N ARG A 29 20.39 -7.69 0.50
CA ARG A 29 21.34 -6.58 0.71
C ARG A 29 22.51 -6.57 -0.29
N SER A 30 22.97 -7.73 -0.74
CA SER A 30 24.02 -7.84 -1.77
C SER A 30 23.60 -7.25 -3.12
N HIS A 31 22.34 -7.39 -3.52
CA HIS A 31 21.81 -6.83 -4.76
C HIS A 31 21.86 -5.29 -4.74
N LEU A 32 21.73 -4.68 -3.56
CA LEU A 32 21.77 -3.24 -3.40
C LEU A 32 23.15 -2.63 -3.69
N VAL A 33 24.24 -3.38 -3.55
CA VAL A 33 25.60 -2.87 -3.80
C VAL A 33 25.71 -2.35 -5.24
N GLN A 34 25.31 -3.19 -6.20
CA GLN A 34 25.35 -2.84 -7.62
C GLN A 34 24.28 -1.79 -7.97
N ALA A 35 23.08 -1.94 -7.42
CA ALA A 35 21.95 -1.07 -7.77
C ALA A 35 22.07 0.37 -7.20
N SER A 36 22.73 0.52 -6.05
CA SER A 36 22.82 1.81 -5.34
C SER A 36 24.16 2.54 -5.51
N GLN A 37 25.22 1.82 -5.95
CA GLN A 37 26.61 2.30 -5.96
C GLN A 37 27.14 2.67 -4.55
N ILE A 38 26.53 2.14 -3.50
CA ILE A 38 26.96 2.30 -2.11
C ILE A 38 27.78 1.07 -1.69
N SER A 39 28.81 1.29 -0.86
CA SER A 39 29.67 0.21 -0.38
C SER A 39 28.88 -0.86 0.38
N LYS A 40 29.32 -2.12 0.26
CA LYS A 40 28.74 -3.25 0.99
C LYS A 40 28.70 -3.00 2.49
N GLY A 41 29.79 -2.50 3.08
CA GLY A 41 29.85 -2.20 4.51
C GLY A 41 28.78 -1.21 4.94
N THR A 42 28.55 -0.16 4.15
CA THR A 42 27.51 0.84 4.45
C THR A 42 26.11 0.24 4.38
N ILE A 43 25.79 -0.58 3.37
CA ILE A 43 24.48 -1.22 3.26
C ILE A 43 24.22 -2.15 4.44
N TYR A 44 25.22 -2.95 4.84
CA TYR A 44 25.09 -3.91 5.94
C TYR A 44 25.01 -3.21 7.31
N ASN A 45 25.53 -1.99 7.42
CA ASN A 45 25.34 -1.15 8.60
C ASN A 45 23.94 -0.54 8.67
N HIS A 46 23.31 -0.24 7.52
CA HIS A 46 21.91 0.22 7.49
C HIS A 46 20.92 -0.92 7.72
N PHE A 47 21.15 -2.08 7.09
CA PHE A 47 20.34 -3.27 7.24
C PHE A 47 21.22 -4.40 7.79
N THR A 48 21.13 -4.64 9.09
CA THR A 48 21.96 -5.64 9.79
C THR A 48 21.54 -7.07 9.43
N SER A 49 20.29 -7.24 9.01
CA SER A 49 19.71 -8.49 8.51
C SER A 49 18.93 -8.28 7.20
N GLU A 50 18.54 -9.37 6.52
CA GLU A 50 17.59 -9.26 5.41
C GLU A 50 16.18 -8.88 5.89
N ALA A 51 15.82 -9.25 7.13
CA ALA A 51 14.55 -8.85 7.73
C ALA A 51 14.46 -7.32 7.88
N ASP A 52 15.56 -6.65 8.26
CA ASP A 52 15.64 -5.18 8.32
C ASP A 52 15.30 -4.55 6.97
N LEU A 53 15.88 -5.08 5.89
CA LEU A 53 15.62 -4.61 4.53
C LEU A 53 14.15 -4.81 4.15
N ILE A 54 13.61 -6.01 4.34
CA ILE A 54 12.22 -6.33 4.01
C ILE A 54 11.25 -5.41 4.76
N VAL A 55 11.44 -5.27 6.07
CA VAL A 55 10.56 -4.47 6.94
C VAL A 55 10.69 -2.97 6.63
N ALA A 56 11.89 -2.49 6.29
CA ALA A 56 12.10 -1.11 5.86
C ALA A 56 11.37 -0.81 4.53
N VAL A 57 11.46 -1.71 3.56
CA VAL A 57 10.73 -1.58 2.28
C VAL A 57 9.22 -1.58 2.51
N GLY A 58 8.71 -2.49 3.34
CA GLY A 58 7.28 -2.52 3.67
C GLY A 58 6.80 -1.28 4.43
N SER A 59 7.64 -0.74 5.31
CA SER A 59 7.37 0.52 6.02
C SER A 59 7.25 1.69 5.03
N ALA A 60 8.16 1.79 4.06
CA ALA A 60 8.08 2.86 3.06
C ALA A 60 6.82 2.79 2.19
N GLN A 61 6.31 1.60 1.87
CA GLN A 61 5.01 1.48 1.18
C GLN A 61 3.85 1.99 2.05
N PHE A 62 3.82 1.67 3.34
CA PHE A 62 2.83 2.24 4.25
C PHE A 62 2.94 3.77 4.33
N GLU A 63 4.15 4.32 4.39
CA GLU A 63 4.37 5.77 4.38
C GLU A 63 3.82 6.43 3.12
N GLN A 64 4.06 5.84 1.95
CA GLN A 64 3.51 6.30 0.68
C GLN A 64 1.97 6.29 0.71
N TRP A 65 1.36 5.21 1.19
CA TRP A 65 -0.10 5.13 1.28
C TRP A 65 -0.68 6.11 2.28
N LEU A 66 -0.05 6.31 3.44
CA LEU A 66 -0.49 7.30 4.42
C LEU A 66 -0.34 8.73 3.91
N ALA A 67 0.74 9.02 3.17
CA ALA A 67 0.92 10.31 2.51
C ALA A 67 -0.17 10.54 1.45
N GLN A 68 -0.50 9.51 0.67
CA GLN A 68 -1.59 9.57 -0.30
C GLN A 68 -2.95 9.77 0.37
N ALA A 69 -3.25 9.04 1.44
CA ALA A 69 -4.47 9.19 2.23
C ALA A 69 -4.68 10.63 2.72
N LYS A 70 -3.61 11.28 3.19
CA LYS A 70 -3.63 12.69 3.59
C LYS A 70 -3.85 13.65 2.41
N ALA A 71 -3.38 13.31 1.21
CA ALA A 71 -3.68 14.07 0.00
C ALA A 71 -5.15 13.88 -0.41
N ASP A 72 -5.68 12.67 -0.27
CA ASP A 72 -7.06 12.32 -0.61
C ASP A 72 -8.07 13.05 0.28
N ASP A 73 -7.72 13.38 1.52
CA ASP A 73 -8.54 14.24 2.40
C ASP A 73 -8.89 15.58 1.74
N LYS A 74 -8.02 16.11 0.88
CA LYS A 74 -8.26 17.36 0.15
C LYS A 74 -8.99 17.14 -1.16
N ASN A 75 -8.70 16.03 -1.84
CA ASN A 75 -9.24 15.74 -3.17
C ASN A 75 -10.67 15.19 -3.14
N TYR A 76 -11.05 14.53 -2.05
CA TYR A 76 -12.35 13.90 -1.87
C TYR A 76 -12.97 14.31 -0.51
N PRO A 77 -13.76 15.40 -0.48
CA PRO A 77 -14.39 15.86 0.76
C PRO A 77 -15.44 14.89 1.32
N ASP A 78 -16.11 14.12 0.46
CA ASP A 78 -17.01 13.04 0.89
C ASP A 78 -16.19 11.84 1.41
N PRO A 79 -16.31 11.47 2.69
CA PRO A 79 -15.51 10.40 3.27
C PRO A 79 -15.75 9.04 2.59
N TYR A 80 -16.95 8.83 2.03
CA TYR A 80 -17.26 7.60 1.29
C TYR A 80 -16.48 7.54 -0.02
N GLN A 81 -16.58 8.58 -0.87
CA GLN A 81 -15.77 8.65 -2.08
C GLN A 81 -14.28 8.60 -1.77
N ARG A 82 -13.81 9.31 -0.75
CA ARG A 82 -12.40 9.28 -0.32
C ARG A 82 -11.92 7.86 -0.04
N PHE A 83 -12.68 7.10 0.76
CA PHE A 83 -12.32 5.73 1.09
C PHE A 83 -12.27 4.83 -0.16
N ILE A 84 -13.28 4.93 -1.02
CA ILE A 84 -13.34 4.14 -2.25
C ILE A 84 -12.18 4.48 -3.19
N PHE A 85 -11.96 5.75 -3.50
CA PHE A 85 -10.92 6.16 -4.45
C PHE A 85 -9.52 5.98 -3.90
N HIS A 86 -9.30 6.13 -2.59
CA HIS A 86 -8.02 5.83 -1.95
C HIS A 86 -7.59 4.38 -2.20
N HIS A 87 -8.48 3.42 -1.91
CA HIS A 87 -8.15 2.01 -2.09
C HIS A 87 -8.13 1.59 -3.57
N CYS A 88 -8.93 2.24 -4.43
CA CYS A 88 -8.83 2.06 -5.88
C CYS A 88 -7.47 2.57 -6.41
N GLN A 89 -6.97 3.70 -5.91
CA GLN A 89 -5.66 4.24 -6.28
C GLN A 89 -4.55 3.25 -5.94
N ARG A 90 -4.61 2.60 -4.76
CA ARG A 90 -3.64 1.57 -4.38
C ARG A 90 -3.59 0.42 -5.39
N LEU A 91 -4.75 -0.07 -5.84
CA LEU A 91 -4.82 -1.09 -6.88
C LEU A 91 -4.30 -0.60 -8.23
N TYR A 92 -4.63 0.64 -8.60
CA TYR A 92 -4.14 1.26 -9.83
C TYR A 92 -2.61 1.32 -9.84
N VAL A 93 -1.98 1.89 -8.82
CA VAL A 93 -0.52 2.01 -8.72
C VAL A 93 0.16 0.64 -8.79
N ILE A 94 -0.35 -0.36 -8.06
CA ILE A 94 0.22 -1.72 -8.10
C ILE A 94 0.20 -2.28 -9.53
N LEU A 95 -0.90 -2.09 -10.27
CA LEU A 95 -1.04 -2.63 -11.61
C LEU A 95 -0.32 -1.80 -12.68
N SER A 96 -0.36 -0.46 -12.60
CA SER A 96 0.24 0.44 -13.59
C SER A 96 1.76 0.48 -13.45
N GLU A 97 2.27 0.55 -12.23
CA GLU A 97 3.71 0.61 -11.95
C GLU A 97 4.37 -0.76 -11.78
N GLN A 98 3.56 -1.84 -11.80
CA GLN A 98 3.99 -3.20 -11.49
C GLN A 98 4.68 -3.29 -10.12
N ASP A 99 4.16 -2.58 -9.12
CA ASP A 99 4.75 -2.58 -7.80
C ASP A 99 4.62 -3.94 -7.11
N PHE A 100 5.64 -4.27 -6.32
CA PHE A 100 5.64 -5.47 -5.51
C PHE A 100 4.55 -5.39 -4.41
N VAL A 101 3.74 -6.44 -4.30
CA VAL A 101 2.67 -6.54 -3.30
C VAL A 101 3.24 -7.01 -1.96
N MET A 102 3.51 -6.07 -1.05
CA MET A 102 4.11 -6.38 0.26
C MET A 102 3.19 -7.16 1.19
N GLU A 103 1.88 -7.12 0.98
CA GLU A 103 0.90 -7.91 1.73
C GLU A 103 1.15 -9.44 1.66
N ARG A 104 1.91 -9.89 0.65
CA ARG A 104 2.38 -11.28 0.50
C ARG A 104 3.47 -11.66 1.51
N VAL A 105 4.20 -10.68 2.02
CA VAL A 105 5.36 -10.85 2.92
C VAL A 105 5.05 -10.38 4.33
N LEU A 106 4.33 -9.27 4.47
CA LEU A 106 3.97 -8.68 5.75
C LEU A 106 2.44 -8.62 5.94
N PRO A 107 1.94 -8.80 7.17
CA PRO A 107 2.70 -9.11 8.39
C PRO A 107 3.20 -10.57 8.41
N ASN A 108 4.41 -10.78 8.96
CA ASN A 108 4.99 -12.09 9.23
C ASN A 108 5.81 -12.00 10.53
N GLU A 109 5.35 -12.70 11.57
CA GLU A 109 5.92 -12.58 12.93
C GLU A 109 7.37 -13.06 12.98
N THR A 110 7.73 -14.13 12.25
CA THR A 110 9.11 -14.60 12.18
C THR A 110 10.03 -13.53 11.59
N LEU A 111 9.60 -12.84 10.52
CA LEU A 111 10.35 -11.72 9.96
C LEU A 111 10.47 -10.57 10.95
N LEU A 112 9.37 -10.17 11.59
CA LEU A 112 9.36 -9.07 12.55
C LEU A 112 10.21 -9.36 13.79
N ASN A 113 10.26 -10.60 14.26
CA ASN A 113 11.07 -11.03 15.40
C ASN A 113 12.57 -11.08 15.10
N ASN A 114 12.93 -11.27 13.83
CA ASN A 114 14.33 -11.28 13.37
C ASN A 114 14.80 -9.91 12.84
N CYS A 115 13.92 -8.90 12.90
CA CYS A 115 14.19 -7.53 12.51
C CYS A 115 14.68 -6.71 13.71
N SER A 116 15.61 -5.79 13.46
CA SER A 116 16.06 -4.81 14.45
C SER A 116 14.88 -3.98 14.97
N ASP A 117 14.94 -3.62 16.25
CA ASP A 117 13.83 -2.92 16.95
C ASP A 117 13.41 -1.63 16.25
N ILE A 118 14.35 -0.86 15.70
CA ILE A 118 14.07 0.41 15.01
C ILE A 118 13.11 0.23 13.82
N TYR A 119 13.33 -0.80 12.99
CA TYR A 119 12.49 -1.09 11.83
C TYR A 119 11.18 -1.77 12.25
N ARG A 120 11.22 -2.65 13.26
CA ARG A 120 10.02 -3.29 13.81
C ARG A 120 9.05 -2.25 14.38
N GLN A 121 9.55 -1.34 15.22
CA GLN A 121 8.74 -0.27 15.82
C GLN A 121 8.16 0.64 14.74
N ARG A 122 8.98 1.08 13.78
CA ARG A 122 8.51 1.91 12.67
C ARG A 122 7.38 1.25 11.88
N TYR A 123 7.53 -0.02 11.54
CA TYR A 123 6.49 -0.78 10.84
C TYR A 123 5.19 -0.87 11.66
N LEU A 124 5.29 -1.18 12.95
CA LEU A 124 4.12 -1.31 13.82
C LEU A 124 3.38 0.03 13.98
N GLU A 125 4.11 1.13 14.13
CA GLU A 125 3.54 2.48 14.18
C GLU A 125 2.80 2.84 12.89
N LEU A 126 3.40 2.59 11.73
CA LEU A 126 2.79 2.89 10.44
C LEU A 126 1.57 2.01 10.16
N LYS A 127 1.64 0.72 10.52
CA LYS A 127 0.50 -0.20 10.45
C LYS A 127 -0.65 0.29 11.34
N ALA A 128 -0.35 0.74 12.56
CA ALA A 128 -1.35 1.28 13.48
C ALA A 128 -1.97 2.58 12.94
N GLN A 129 -1.17 3.48 12.35
CA GLN A 129 -1.66 4.70 11.70
C GLN A 129 -2.57 4.39 10.51
N ALA A 130 -2.20 3.42 9.66
CA ALA A 130 -3.03 3.01 8.53
C ALA A 130 -4.34 2.37 8.99
N TYR A 131 -4.30 1.56 10.05
CA TYR A 131 -5.49 1.02 10.68
C TYR A 131 -6.40 2.14 11.20
N GLN A 132 -5.83 3.10 11.93
CA GLN A 132 -6.57 4.22 12.50
C GLN A 132 -7.22 5.09 11.41
N TRP A 133 -6.50 5.39 10.33
CA TRP A 133 -7.06 6.16 9.22
C TRP A 133 -8.28 5.46 8.58
N ASN A 134 -8.22 4.14 8.41
CA ASN A 134 -9.36 3.36 7.92
C ASN A 134 -10.52 3.40 8.92
N ALA A 135 -10.24 3.23 10.21
CA ALA A 135 -11.23 3.30 11.28
C ALA A 135 -11.95 4.66 11.31
N ASP A 136 -11.18 5.74 11.33
CA ASP A 136 -11.69 7.11 11.38
C ASP A 136 -12.52 7.45 10.14
N THR A 137 -12.03 7.06 8.95
CA THR A 137 -12.75 7.31 7.71
C THR A 137 -14.06 6.51 7.66
N MET A 138 -14.05 5.24 8.05
CA MET A 138 -15.26 4.43 8.11
C MET A 138 -16.27 4.96 9.14
N GLN A 139 -15.79 5.47 10.28
CA GLN A 139 -16.64 6.13 11.26
C GLN A 139 -17.33 7.38 10.68
N GLN A 140 -16.59 8.19 9.90
CA GLN A 140 -17.14 9.37 9.20
C GLN A 140 -18.15 9.00 8.11
N ILE A 141 -17.97 7.86 7.43
CA ILE A 141 -18.95 7.35 6.44
C ILE A 141 -20.29 7.02 7.12
N GLY A 142 -20.22 6.55 8.37
CA GLY A 142 -21.35 6.23 9.22
C GLY A 142 -21.24 4.83 9.81
N HIS A 143 -21.52 4.72 11.11
CA HIS A 143 -21.54 3.45 11.81
C HIS A 143 -22.73 2.58 11.37
N VAL A 144 -22.47 1.31 11.11
CA VAL A 144 -23.49 0.29 10.83
C VAL A 144 -23.31 -0.83 11.85
N ALA A 145 -24.32 -1.02 12.70
CA ALA A 145 -24.29 -2.01 13.77
C ALA A 145 -24.22 -3.46 13.25
N GLY A 146 -23.76 -4.38 14.10
CA GLY A 146 -23.67 -5.81 13.82
C GLY A 146 -22.23 -6.32 13.84
N PHE A 147 -21.68 -6.66 12.67
CA PHE A 147 -20.34 -7.23 12.51
C PHE A 147 -19.21 -6.21 12.74
N ASP A 148 -18.00 -6.70 13.04
CA ASP A 148 -16.78 -5.89 12.94
C ASP A 148 -16.47 -5.58 11.47
N ARG A 149 -17.07 -4.49 10.99
CA ARG A 149 -16.96 -4.05 9.60
C ARG A 149 -15.54 -3.63 9.24
N LEU A 150 -14.80 -3.08 10.20
CA LEU A 150 -13.45 -2.60 9.96
C LEU A 150 -12.52 -3.78 9.70
N ASP A 151 -12.53 -4.79 10.56
CA ASP A 151 -11.71 -5.99 10.38
C ASP A 151 -12.06 -6.73 9.07
N LEU A 152 -13.36 -6.87 8.76
CA LEU A 152 -13.82 -7.45 7.49
C LEU A 152 -13.27 -6.71 6.27
N VAL A 153 -13.35 -5.38 6.28
CA VAL A 153 -12.86 -4.56 5.16
C VAL A 153 -11.34 -4.65 5.05
N ILE A 154 -10.59 -4.59 6.15
CA ILE A 154 -9.13 -4.70 6.14
C ILE A 154 -8.67 -6.06 5.62
N ASN A 155 -9.31 -7.14 6.05
CA ASN A 155 -9.01 -8.49 5.56
C ASN A 155 -9.32 -8.65 4.07
N TYR A 156 -10.45 -8.09 3.62
CA TYR A 156 -10.76 -8.06 2.18
C TYR A 156 -9.75 -7.25 1.38
N LEU A 157 -9.37 -6.05 1.83
CA LEU A 157 -8.37 -5.20 1.17
C LEU A 157 -7.05 -5.93 1.01
N ARG A 158 -6.56 -6.56 2.09
CA ARG A 158 -5.33 -7.37 2.05
C ARG A 158 -5.46 -8.51 1.04
N GLY A 159 -6.56 -9.26 1.08
CA GLY A 159 -6.82 -10.36 0.15
C GLY A 159 -6.91 -9.88 -1.31
N ALA A 160 -7.56 -8.76 -1.57
CA ALA A 160 -7.68 -8.18 -2.89
C ALA A 160 -6.30 -7.78 -3.46
N LEU A 161 -5.45 -7.16 -2.64
CA LEU A 161 -4.09 -6.75 -3.01
C LEU A 161 -3.22 -7.98 -3.34
N ILE A 162 -3.25 -9.03 -2.52
CA ILE A 162 -2.50 -10.27 -2.78
C ILE A 162 -2.89 -10.92 -4.11
N ASN A 163 -4.18 -10.92 -4.44
CA ASN A 163 -4.73 -11.62 -5.61
C ASN A 163 -4.81 -10.76 -6.88
N ILE A 164 -4.55 -9.45 -6.80
CA ILE A 164 -4.72 -8.55 -7.95
C ILE A 164 -3.75 -8.89 -9.07
N ASP A 165 -2.53 -9.26 -8.73
CA ASP A 165 -1.43 -9.55 -9.65
C ASP A 165 -1.50 -10.99 -10.23
N ASP A 166 -2.20 -11.92 -9.56
CA ASP A 166 -2.31 -13.31 -10.04
C ASP A 166 -3.41 -13.49 -11.10
N SER A 167 -4.35 -12.56 -11.18
CA SER A 167 -5.52 -12.66 -12.06
C SER A 167 -5.34 -12.00 -13.43
N ARG A 168 -4.12 -11.55 -13.79
CA ARG A 168 -3.81 -10.82 -15.04
C ARG A 168 -4.75 -9.63 -15.29
N LYS A 169 -5.18 -8.98 -14.22
CA LYS A 169 -6.02 -7.79 -14.28
C LYS A 169 -5.23 -6.63 -14.88
N ARG A 170 -5.94 -5.73 -15.57
CA ARG A 170 -5.35 -4.54 -16.18
C ARG A 170 -5.68 -3.31 -15.35
N PHE A 171 -4.72 -2.39 -15.23
CA PHE A 171 -4.92 -1.11 -14.53
C PHE A 171 -5.91 -0.19 -15.25
N ASP A 172 -6.15 -0.41 -16.54
CA ASP A 172 -7.03 0.40 -17.38
C ASP A 172 -8.45 -0.18 -17.53
N ASP A 173 -8.84 -1.14 -16.68
CA ASP A 173 -10.17 -1.76 -16.68
C ASP A 173 -11.11 -1.08 -15.66
N PRO A 174 -12.09 -0.26 -16.09
CA PRO A 174 -13.04 0.38 -15.17
C PRO A 174 -13.89 -0.62 -14.38
N LYS A 175 -14.13 -1.83 -14.92
CA LYS A 175 -14.95 -2.86 -14.25
C LYS A 175 -14.28 -3.40 -13.01
N LEU A 176 -12.95 -3.48 -13.01
CA LEU A 176 -12.18 -3.87 -11.83
C LEU A 176 -12.49 -2.96 -10.65
N TYR A 177 -12.36 -1.65 -10.85
CA TYR A 177 -12.57 -0.67 -9.79
C TYR A 177 -14.05 -0.56 -9.38
N TYR A 178 -14.95 -0.71 -10.35
CA TYR A 178 -16.38 -0.81 -10.07
C TYR A 178 -16.70 -1.99 -9.15
N GLN A 179 -16.27 -3.21 -9.50
CA GLN A 179 -16.49 -4.41 -8.69
C GLN A 179 -15.83 -4.30 -7.31
N PHE A 180 -14.61 -3.76 -7.26
CA PHE A 180 -13.90 -3.53 -6.02
C PHE A 180 -14.63 -2.54 -5.11
N SER A 181 -15.11 -1.42 -5.67
CA SER A 181 -15.90 -0.42 -4.94
C SER A 181 -17.22 -0.99 -4.42
N TYR A 182 -17.92 -1.80 -5.25
CA TYR A 182 -19.14 -2.48 -4.85
C TYR A 182 -18.89 -3.37 -3.63
N ALA A 183 -17.84 -4.21 -3.68
CA ALA A 183 -17.49 -5.09 -2.58
C ALA A 183 -17.17 -4.33 -1.29
N LEU A 184 -16.38 -3.25 -1.36
CA LEU A 184 -16.09 -2.40 -0.19
C LEU A 184 -17.38 -1.82 0.40
N THR A 185 -18.29 -1.31 -0.43
CA THR A 185 -19.56 -0.74 0.01
C THR A 185 -20.45 -1.76 0.72
N GLN A 186 -20.51 -3.00 0.21
CA GLN A 186 -21.24 -4.08 0.88
C GLN A 186 -20.59 -4.46 2.21
N LEU A 187 -19.26 -4.59 2.23
CA LEU A 187 -18.51 -4.98 3.43
C LEU A 187 -18.61 -3.94 4.54
N MET A 188 -18.62 -2.65 4.19
CA MET A 188 -18.87 -1.56 5.13
C MET A 188 -20.34 -1.49 5.62
N GLY A 189 -21.26 -2.26 5.03
CA GLY A 189 -22.68 -2.30 5.41
C GLY A 189 -23.53 -1.19 4.79
N HIS A 190 -23.04 -0.50 3.76
CA HIS A 190 -23.68 0.66 3.14
C HIS A 190 -24.32 0.33 1.78
N SER A 191 -25.03 -0.80 1.69
CA SER A 191 -25.58 -1.33 0.43
C SER A 191 -26.54 -0.38 -0.31
N SER A 192 -27.14 0.58 0.41
CA SER A 192 -28.02 1.61 -0.15
C SER A 192 -27.28 2.83 -0.70
N LYS A 193 -25.98 3.00 -0.40
CA LYS A 193 -25.19 4.12 -0.96
C LYS A 193 -25.01 3.92 -2.46
N ARG A 194 -25.13 5.03 -3.20
CA ARG A 194 -24.84 5.05 -4.63
C ARG A 194 -23.34 4.93 -4.85
N ILE A 195 -22.90 3.80 -5.42
CA ILE A 195 -21.50 3.58 -5.76
C ILE A 195 -21.11 4.34 -7.04
N PRO A 196 -19.82 4.72 -7.21
CA PRO A 196 -19.34 5.25 -8.48
C PRO A 196 -19.62 4.27 -9.62
N THR A 197 -20.02 4.78 -10.78
CA THR A 197 -20.33 3.95 -11.95
C THR A 197 -19.07 3.62 -12.75
N GLU A 198 -19.14 2.64 -13.66
CA GLU A 198 -18.04 2.34 -14.59
C GLU A 198 -17.62 3.58 -15.40
N SER A 199 -18.57 4.46 -15.76
CA SER A 199 -18.26 5.73 -16.44
C SER A 199 -17.42 6.65 -15.55
N VAL A 200 -17.72 6.75 -14.25
CA VAL A 200 -16.90 7.53 -13.30
C VAL A 200 -15.48 6.97 -13.25
N PHE A 201 -15.32 5.64 -13.17
CA PHE A 201 -14.00 5.02 -13.17
C PHE A 201 -13.25 5.19 -14.49
N THR A 202 -13.94 5.20 -15.62
CA THR A 202 -13.34 5.50 -16.93
C THR A 202 -12.70 6.89 -16.96
N HIS A 203 -13.42 7.91 -16.47
CA HIS A 203 -12.90 9.27 -16.36
C HIS A 203 -11.78 9.39 -15.33
N TRP A 204 -11.92 8.69 -14.20
CA TRP A 204 -10.91 8.67 -13.15
C TRP A 204 -9.58 8.08 -13.65
N ILE A 205 -9.60 6.92 -14.32
CA ILE A 205 -8.42 6.29 -14.94
C ILE A 205 -7.76 7.26 -15.94
N ALA A 206 -8.56 7.86 -16.83
CA ALA A 206 -8.04 8.80 -17.83
C ALA A 206 -7.30 9.99 -17.20
N LYS A 207 -7.78 10.48 -16.04
CA LYS A 207 -7.12 11.55 -15.28
C LYS A 207 -5.80 11.09 -14.65
N GLN A 208 -5.71 9.83 -14.19
CA GLN A 208 -4.46 9.29 -13.63
C GLN A 208 -3.36 9.23 -14.70
N SER A 209 -3.68 8.70 -15.88
CA SER A 209 -2.71 8.58 -16.97
C SER A 209 -2.20 9.93 -17.50
N GLN A 210 -2.98 11.01 -17.35
CA GLN A 210 -2.54 12.37 -17.69
C GLN A 210 -1.59 12.97 -16.64
N THR A 211 -1.60 12.46 -15.41
CA THR A 211 -0.73 12.94 -14.32
C THR A 211 0.62 12.23 -14.33
N GLU A 212 0.74 11.09 -15.02
CA GLU A 212 1.95 10.28 -15.16
C GLU A 212 2.84 10.67 -16.37
N HIS A 213 2.43 11.68 -17.15
CA HIS A 213 3.17 12.27 -18.29
C HIS A 213 3.60 13.71 -18.01
#